data_AF-A0A1G0FIW5-F1
#
_entry.id   AF-A0A1G0FIW5-F1
#
_cell.length_a   1.000
_cell.length_b   1.000
_cell.length_c   1.000
_cell.angle_alpha   90.00
_cell.angle_beta   90.00
_cell.angle_gamma   90.00
#
_symmetry.space_group_name_H-M   'P 1'
#
loop_
_entity.id
_entity.type
_entity.pdbx_description
1 polymer ?
#
loop_
_entity_poly.entity_id
_entity_poly.type
_entity_poly.pdbx_seq_one_letter_code
_entity_poly.pdbx_strand_id
1 'polypeptide(L)'
;MTTATAFSEREMQTCAVARMIENGRTYWVAGGGGPMYAILLGKRLYAPQAQYITEDGVIAPEPLLPFDPIMTMVSARAGYKALAWGTMNTAANHAQLGLMDYGILNTLQVDQYGNINSTAIGTYGEKMRRFGGPGGADSIAAL
;
A
#
# COMPACT_ATOMS: atom_id res chain seq x y z
N MET A 1 29.59 -6.51 -9.38
CA MET A 1 28.53 -6.82 -8.40
C MET A 1 28.26 -8.30 -8.48
N THR A 2 28.41 -9.03 -7.38
CA THR A 2 28.06 -10.45 -7.32
C THR A 2 26.53 -10.55 -7.43
N THR A 3 26.04 -11.29 -8.43
CA THR A 3 24.60 -11.50 -8.61
C THR A 3 24.05 -12.23 -7.39
N ALA A 4 23.01 -11.69 -6.75
CA ALA A 4 22.30 -12.42 -5.71
C ALA A 4 21.72 -13.70 -6.33
N THR A 5 22.15 -14.87 -5.86
CA THR A 5 21.71 -16.17 -6.38
C THR A 5 20.46 -16.70 -5.67
N ALA A 6 20.03 -16.05 -4.58
CA ALA A 6 18.84 -16.38 -3.82
C ALA A 6 18.10 -15.11 -3.39
N PHE A 7 16.78 -15.14 -3.47
CA PHE A 7 15.87 -14.11 -2.97
C PHE A 7 14.65 -14.78 -2.35
N SER A 8 14.04 -14.12 -1.37
CA SER A 8 12.79 -14.55 -0.75
C SER A 8 11.59 -14.33 -1.66
N GLU A 9 10.51 -15.08 -1.42
CA GLU A 9 9.24 -14.88 -2.12
C GLU A 9 8.71 -13.45 -1.97
N ARG A 10 8.95 -12.81 -0.81
CA ARG A 10 8.56 -11.42 -0.54
C ARG A 10 9.33 -10.43 -1.40
N GLU A 11 10.65 -10.63 -1.58
CA GLU A 11 11.46 -9.79 -2.46
C GLU A 11 11.04 -9.95 -3.91
N MET A 12 10.74 -11.18 -4.34
CA MET A 12 10.21 -11.44 -5.68
C MET A 12 8.87 -10.74 -5.91
N GLN A 13 7.92 -10.88 -4.98
CA GLN A 13 6.60 -10.23 -5.05
C GLN A 13 6.75 -8.70 -5.09
N THR A 14 7.59 -8.14 -4.22
CA THR A 14 7.86 -6.69 -4.18
C THR A 14 8.42 -6.21 -5.51
N CYS A 15 9.42 -6.91 -6.07
CA CYS A 15 10.00 -6.57 -7.37
C CYS A 15 9.00 -6.70 -8.52
N ALA A 16 8.12 -7.72 -8.47
CA ALA A 16 7.08 -7.91 -9.47
C ALA A 16 6.08 -6.75 -9.48
N VAL A 17 5.58 -6.35 -8.30
CA VAL A 17 4.66 -5.21 -8.16
C VAL A 17 5.36 -3.88 -8.51
N ALA A 18 6.61 -3.68 -8.09
CA ALA A 18 7.37 -2.49 -8.41
C ALA A 18 7.50 -2.24 -9.92
N ARG A 19 7.63 -3.30 -10.73
CA ARG A 19 7.68 -3.21 -12.20
C ARG A 19 6.31 -2.89 -12.84
N MET A 20 5.22 -3.07 -12.11
CA MET A 20 3.88 -2.69 -12.57
C MET A 20 3.55 -1.22 -12.25
N ILE A 21 4.40 -0.51 -11.49
CA ILE A 21 4.21 0.90 -11.19
C ILE A 21 4.48 1.73 -12.44
N GLU A 22 3.51 2.56 -12.80
CA GLU A 22 3.52 3.44 -13.96
C GLU A 22 3.92 4.86 -13.56
N ASN A 23 4.77 5.46 -14.39
CA ASN A 23 5.24 6.82 -14.17
C ASN A 23 4.11 7.85 -14.37
N GLY A 24 3.97 8.80 -13.43
CA GLY A 24 2.97 9.86 -13.49
C GLY A 24 1.56 9.46 -13.02
N ARG A 25 1.40 8.26 -12.44
CA ARG A 25 0.13 7.77 -11.87
C ARG A 25 0.03 8.01 -10.37
N THR A 26 -1.19 8.06 -9.86
CA THR A 26 -1.50 8.22 -8.44
C THR A 26 -1.94 6.90 -7.82
N TYR A 27 -1.38 6.60 -6.64
CA TYR A 27 -1.59 5.34 -5.94
C TYR A 27 -2.17 5.57 -4.55
N TRP A 28 -3.21 4.84 -4.18
CA TRP A 28 -3.59 4.68 -2.77
C TRP A 28 -2.99 3.37 -2.24
N VAL A 29 -2.05 3.49 -1.30
CA VAL A 29 -1.25 2.38 -0.81
C VAL A 29 -1.58 2.07 0.64
N ALA A 30 -1.84 0.80 0.94
CA ALA A 30 -1.95 0.30 2.32
C ALA A 30 -0.65 0.62 3.07
N GLY A 31 -0.74 1.30 4.21
CA GLY A 31 0.37 2.09 4.79
C GLY A 31 1.56 1.31 5.38
N GLY A 32 1.75 0.04 5.02
CA GLY A 32 2.93 -0.73 5.41
C GLY A 32 3.15 -2.04 4.66
N GLY A 33 4.32 -2.64 4.90
CA GLY A 33 4.68 -3.94 4.34
C GLY A 33 4.89 -3.96 2.82
N GLY A 34 4.55 -5.07 2.16
CA GLY A 34 4.81 -5.32 0.73
C GLY A 34 4.36 -4.20 -0.23
N PRO A 35 3.12 -3.68 -0.13
CA PRO A 35 2.62 -2.55 -0.93
C PRO A 35 3.52 -1.31 -0.83
N MET A 36 3.91 -0.93 0.39
CA MET A 36 4.82 0.21 0.60
C MET A 36 6.22 -0.04 0.05
N TYR A 37 6.76 -1.25 0.22
CA TYR A 37 8.04 -1.59 -0.42
C TYR A 37 7.96 -1.51 -1.95
N ALA A 38 6.86 -1.98 -2.55
CA ALA A 38 6.69 -2.00 -3.99
C ALA A 38 6.56 -0.60 -4.58
N ILE A 39 5.76 0.31 -3.97
CA ILE A 39 5.62 1.68 -4.47
C ILE A 39 6.92 2.47 -4.32
N LEU A 40 7.63 2.31 -3.19
CA LEU A 40 8.91 3.01 -2.96
C LEU A 40 9.99 2.51 -3.92
N LEU A 41 10.09 1.19 -4.13
CA LEU A 41 11.00 0.60 -5.09
C LEU A 41 10.66 1.01 -6.53
N GLY A 42 9.37 0.97 -6.88
CA GLY A 42 8.85 1.38 -8.19
C GLY A 42 9.17 2.83 -8.51
N LYS A 43 8.89 3.75 -7.57
CA LYS A 43 9.26 5.17 -7.68
C LYS A 43 10.76 5.35 -7.85
N ARG A 44 11.58 4.60 -7.12
CA ARG A 44 13.04 4.77 -7.13
C ARG A 44 13.71 4.28 -8.41
N LEU A 45 13.14 3.26 -9.07
CA LEU A 45 13.77 2.56 -10.20
C LEU A 45 13.09 2.81 -11.55
N TYR A 46 11.76 2.91 -11.58
CA TYR A 46 11.00 2.84 -12.84
C TYR A 46 10.10 4.07 -13.07
N ALA A 47 9.53 4.63 -12.00
CA ALA A 47 8.44 5.60 -12.08
C ALA A 47 8.64 6.80 -11.13
N PRO A 48 9.67 7.64 -11.33
CA PRO A 48 10.03 8.73 -10.40
C PRO A 48 8.93 9.78 -10.19
N GLN A 49 8.00 9.92 -11.14
CA GLN A 49 6.88 10.86 -11.07
C GLN A 49 5.58 10.21 -10.56
N ALA A 50 5.56 8.91 -10.24
CA ALA A 50 4.41 8.32 -9.57
C ALA A 50 4.21 8.96 -8.20
N GLN A 51 2.96 9.20 -7.81
CA GLN A 51 2.61 9.76 -6.51
C GLN A 51 1.78 8.77 -5.71
N TYR A 52 1.86 8.85 -4.39
CA TYR A 52 1.03 8.00 -3.54
C TYR A 52 0.48 8.74 -2.33
N ILE A 53 -0.64 8.21 -1.84
CA ILE A 53 -1.25 8.55 -0.56
C ILE A 53 -1.31 7.28 0.29
N THR A 54 -1.04 7.40 1.58
CA THR A 54 -1.25 6.31 2.56
C THR A 54 -2.59 6.45 3.26
N GLU A 55 -3.11 5.35 3.82
CA GLU A 55 -4.44 5.31 4.46
C GLU A 55 -4.64 6.34 5.59
N ASP A 56 -3.58 6.80 6.26
CA ASP A 56 -3.60 7.85 7.29
C ASP A 56 -3.64 9.28 6.73
N GLY A 57 -3.71 9.44 5.40
CA GLY A 57 -3.89 10.73 4.74
C GLY A 57 -2.61 11.50 4.43
N VAL A 58 -1.45 10.83 4.44
CA VAL A 58 -0.17 11.45 4.05
C VAL A 58 -0.10 11.51 2.52
N ILE A 59 0.05 12.71 1.97
CA ILE A 59 0.00 12.97 0.53
C ILE A 59 1.41 13.20 0.00
N ALA A 60 1.81 12.40 -1.00
CA ALA A 60 3.09 12.49 -1.71
C ALA A 60 4.33 12.64 -0.77
N PRO A 61 4.52 11.76 0.23
CA PRO A 61 5.73 11.79 1.04
C PRO A 61 6.96 11.28 0.28
N GLU A 62 8.14 11.71 0.77
CA GLU A 62 9.46 11.30 0.28
C GLU A 62 10.31 10.76 1.45
N PRO A 63 9.97 9.60 2.04
CA PRO A 63 10.70 9.07 3.19
C PRO A 63 12.18 8.83 2.86
N LEU A 64 13.06 9.08 3.83
CA LEU A 64 14.49 8.80 3.69
C LEU A 64 14.74 7.29 3.60
N LEU A 65 15.49 6.85 2.59
CA LEU A 65 15.85 5.45 2.39
C LEU A 65 17.23 5.12 3.01
N PRO A 66 17.42 3.92 3.59
CA PRO A 66 16.47 2.82 3.68
C PRO A 66 15.34 3.10 4.69
N PHE A 67 14.09 2.88 4.24
CA PHE A 67 12.89 3.03 5.04
C PHE A 67 12.28 1.64 5.25
N ASP A 68 12.04 1.28 6.51
CA ASP A 68 11.26 0.08 6.85
C ASP A 68 9.80 0.52 7.09
N PRO A 69 8.87 0.27 6.15
CA PRO A 69 7.48 0.68 6.25
C PRO A 69 6.64 -0.23 7.17
N ILE A 70 7.23 -1.03 8.05
CA ILE A 70 6.47 -1.87 8.98
C ILE A 70 6.03 -1.03 10.19
N MET A 71 4.71 -0.96 10.41
CA MET A 71 4.12 -0.26 11.57
C MET A 71 4.51 1.23 11.66
N THR A 72 4.77 1.88 10.52
CA THR A 72 5.23 3.28 10.47
C THR A 72 4.15 4.29 10.12
N MET A 73 2.91 3.84 9.89
CA MET A 73 1.79 4.77 9.72
C MET A 73 1.72 5.73 10.91
N VAL A 74 1.33 6.98 10.65
CA VAL A 74 1.24 8.05 11.63
C VAL A 74 2.58 8.46 12.25
N SER A 75 3.71 7.96 11.72
CA SER A 75 5.04 8.36 12.17
C SER A 75 5.61 9.53 11.37
N ALA A 76 6.45 10.34 12.02
CA ALA A 76 7.18 11.43 11.36
C ALA A 76 8.09 10.94 10.21
N ARG A 77 8.56 9.68 10.26
CA ARG A 77 9.39 9.10 9.19
C ARG A 77 8.58 8.81 7.93
N ALA A 78 7.36 8.30 8.08
CA ALA A 78 6.47 8.04 6.95
C ALA A 78 5.97 9.34 6.29
N GLY A 79 5.75 10.38 7.10
CA GLY A 79 5.34 11.71 6.64
C GLY A 79 6.46 12.65 6.20
N TYR A 80 7.72 12.19 6.16
CA TYR A 80 8.85 13.06 5.84
C TYR A 80 8.70 13.65 4.43
N LYS A 81 8.77 14.99 4.33
CA LYS A 81 8.57 15.78 3.11
C LYS A 81 7.24 15.53 2.39
N ALA A 82 6.20 15.09 3.10
CA ALA A 82 4.86 15.05 2.54
C ALA A 82 4.43 16.42 2.05
N LEU A 83 3.77 16.44 0.88
CA LEU A 83 3.15 17.65 0.35
C LEU A 83 2.08 18.18 1.30
N ALA A 84 1.30 17.26 1.88
CA ALA A 84 0.32 17.56 2.90
C ALA A 84 0.09 16.32 3.79
N TRP A 85 -0.37 16.57 5.01
CA TRP A 85 -0.89 15.53 5.88
C TRP A 85 -2.33 15.87 6.24
N GLY A 86 -3.26 15.12 5.66
CA GLY A 86 -4.69 15.25 5.90
C GLY A 86 -5.19 14.24 6.93
N THR A 87 -6.34 13.64 6.63
CA THR A 87 -6.98 12.60 7.45
C THR A 87 -7.25 11.36 6.61
N MET A 88 -7.67 10.26 7.24
CA MET A 88 -8.17 9.08 6.51
C MET A 88 -9.30 9.44 5.54
N ASN A 89 -10.21 10.33 5.95
CA ASN A 89 -11.29 10.82 5.10
C ASN A 89 -10.76 11.55 3.86
N THR A 90 -9.63 12.24 3.98
CA THR A 90 -9.00 12.92 2.86
C THR A 90 -8.55 11.93 1.80
N ALA A 91 -7.92 10.80 2.18
CA ALA A 91 -7.53 9.75 1.23
C ALA A 91 -8.76 9.16 0.51
N ALA A 92 -9.81 8.82 1.27
CA ALA A 92 -11.06 8.31 0.73
C ALA A 92 -11.76 9.29 -0.21
N ASN A 93 -11.78 10.59 0.12
CA ASN A 93 -12.39 11.60 -0.74
C ASN A 93 -11.63 11.75 -2.07
N HIS A 94 -10.29 11.72 -2.07
CA HIS A 94 -9.53 11.79 -3.32
C HIS A 94 -9.84 10.59 -4.22
N ALA A 95 -9.93 9.40 -3.64
CA ALA A 95 -10.34 8.19 -4.32
C ALA A 95 -11.74 8.30 -4.95
N GLN A 96 -12.74 8.70 -4.16
CA GLN A 96 -14.12 8.86 -4.62
C GLN A 96 -14.29 9.98 -5.67
N LEU A 97 -13.41 10.97 -5.67
CA LEU A 97 -13.36 12.02 -6.71
C LEU A 97 -12.65 11.55 -8.00
N GLY A 98 -12.16 10.31 -8.06
CA GLY A 98 -11.44 9.77 -9.22
C GLY A 98 -10.01 10.29 -9.36
N LEU A 99 -9.40 10.76 -8.26
CA LEU A 99 -8.03 11.31 -8.26
C LEU A 99 -6.95 10.24 -8.04
N MET A 100 -7.35 8.99 -7.77
CA MET A 100 -6.46 7.84 -7.62
C MET A 100 -6.57 6.93 -8.83
N ASP A 101 -5.46 6.67 -9.54
CA ASP A 101 -5.45 5.73 -10.67
C ASP A 101 -5.49 4.27 -10.17
N TYR A 102 -4.80 3.97 -9.06
CA TYR A 102 -4.60 2.59 -8.60
C TYR A 102 -4.64 2.45 -7.08
N GLY A 103 -5.16 1.31 -6.61
CA GLY A 103 -5.07 0.85 -5.22
C GLY A 103 -4.07 -0.30 -5.05
N ILE A 104 -3.24 -0.28 -4.00
CA ILE A 104 -2.35 -1.41 -3.67
C ILE A 104 -2.65 -1.90 -2.25
N LEU A 105 -3.10 -3.16 -2.15
CA LEU A 105 -3.62 -3.76 -0.93
C LEU A 105 -2.91 -5.07 -0.60
N ASN A 106 -2.94 -5.42 0.69
CA ASN A 106 -2.73 -6.78 1.17
C ASN A 106 -4.06 -7.36 1.66
N THR A 107 -4.21 -8.68 1.58
CA THR A 107 -5.37 -9.40 2.08
C THR A 107 -4.96 -10.76 2.63
N LEU A 108 -5.81 -11.39 3.44
CA LEU A 108 -5.60 -12.78 3.89
C LEU A 108 -6.11 -13.78 2.87
N GLN A 109 -7.23 -13.45 2.22
CA GLN A 109 -7.86 -14.27 1.19
C GLN A 109 -8.30 -13.39 0.04
N VAL A 110 -8.23 -13.95 -1.15
CA VAL A 110 -8.81 -13.41 -2.38
C VAL A 110 -9.50 -14.54 -3.11
N ASP A 111 -10.69 -14.30 -3.64
CA ASP A 111 -11.38 -15.28 -4.49
C ASP A 111 -11.18 -14.97 -5.99
N GLN A 112 -11.72 -15.83 -6.85
CA GLN A 112 -11.61 -15.70 -8.31
C GLN A 112 -12.30 -14.45 -8.90
N TYR A 113 -13.16 -13.78 -8.12
CA TYR A 113 -13.85 -12.56 -8.52
C TYR A 113 -13.16 -11.30 -7.99
N GLY A 114 -12.08 -11.46 -7.21
CA GLY A 114 -11.35 -10.34 -6.60
C GLY A 114 -11.94 -9.89 -5.26
N ASN A 115 -12.89 -10.63 -4.67
CA ASN A 115 -13.36 -10.31 -3.33
C ASN A 115 -12.24 -10.61 -2.33
N ILE A 116 -12.01 -9.68 -1.40
CA ILE A 116 -10.94 -9.78 -0.41
C ILE A 116 -11.48 -9.94 1.01
N ASN A 117 -10.73 -10.68 1.85
CA ASN A 117 -11.00 -10.79 3.27
C ASN A 117 -9.72 -10.56 4.08
N SER A 118 -9.75 -9.55 4.95
CA SER A 118 -8.70 -9.22 5.92
C SER A 118 -9.22 -9.22 7.37
N THR A 119 -10.43 -9.70 7.59
CA THR A 119 -11.17 -9.54 8.85
C THR A 119 -11.09 -10.76 9.76
N ALA A 120 -11.48 -11.93 9.25
CA ALA A 120 -11.59 -13.14 10.06
C ALA A 120 -11.49 -14.39 9.19
N ILE A 121 -10.91 -15.46 9.73
CA ILE A 121 -10.92 -16.79 9.09
C ILE A 121 -11.83 -17.71 9.92
N GLY A 122 -12.87 -18.24 9.30
CA GLY A 122 -13.96 -18.99 9.95
C GLY A 122 -15.30 -18.24 9.88
N THR A 123 -16.33 -18.75 10.56
CA THR A 123 -17.66 -18.13 10.57
C THR A 123 -17.68 -16.90 11.48
N TYR A 124 -17.97 -15.73 10.90
CA TYR A 124 -18.04 -14.48 11.65
C TYR A 124 -19.14 -14.52 12.72
N GLY A 125 -18.82 -14.14 13.96
CA GLY A 125 -19.76 -14.20 15.09
C GLY A 125 -19.84 -15.56 15.80
N GLU A 126 -19.17 -16.58 15.29
CA GLU A 126 -19.07 -17.91 15.92
C GLU A 126 -17.61 -18.28 16.22
N LYS A 127 -17.12 -19.42 15.69
CA LYS A 127 -15.74 -19.87 15.81
C LYS A 127 -14.91 -19.31 14.65
N MET A 128 -14.15 -18.25 14.94
CA MET A 128 -13.26 -17.62 13.97
C MET A 128 -11.95 -17.15 14.60
N ARG A 129 -10.91 -17.04 13.77
CA ARG A 129 -9.68 -16.31 14.10
C ARG A 129 -9.82 -14.88 13.62
N ARG A 130 -9.79 -13.92 14.56
CA ARG A 130 -9.89 -12.48 14.26
C ARG A 130 -8.55 -11.91 13.81
N PHE A 131 -8.61 -11.00 12.84
CA PHE A 131 -7.49 -10.20 12.36
C PHE A 131 -7.80 -8.70 12.49
N GLY A 132 -6.89 -7.85 12.01
CA GLY A 132 -6.97 -6.39 12.13
C GLY A 132 -8.24 -5.79 11.52
N GLY A 133 -8.88 -6.48 10.57
CA GLY A 133 -10.03 -5.94 9.84
C GLY A 133 -9.61 -5.29 8.53
N PRO A 134 -10.56 -4.65 7.83
CA PRO A 134 -10.32 -4.05 6.52
C PRO A 134 -9.44 -2.82 6.57
N GLY A 135 -9.43 -2.06 7.67
CA GLY A 135 -8.74 -0.76 7.67
C GLY A 135 -9.39 0.16 6.64
N GLY A 136 -8.61 0.72 5.71
CA GLY A 136 -9.12 1.45 4.54
C GLY A 136 -9.25 0.59 3.28
N ALA A 137 -9.01 -0.72 3.36
CA ALA A 137 -9.00 -1.61 2.19
C ALA A 137 -10.37 -1.71 1.50
N ASP A 138 -11.46 -1.54 2.24
CA ASP A 138 -12.82 -1.47 1.69
C ASP A 138 -12.98 -0.26 0.77
N SER A 139 -12.48 0.91 1.19
CA SER A 139 -12.56 2.15 0.41
C SER A 139 -11.62 2.14 -0.79
N ILE A 140 -10.44 1.52 -0.65
CA ILE A 140 -9.49 1.32 -1.77
C ILE A 140 -10.06 0.33 -2.79
N ALA A 141 -10.70 -0.76 -2.35
CA ALA A 141 -11.27 -1.75 -3.23
C ALA A 141 -12.54 -1.26 -3.95
N ALA A 142 -13.19 -0.21 -3.44
CA ALA A 142 -14.36 0.43 -4.03
C ALA A 142 -14.03 1.59 -4.99
N LEU A 143 -12.75 1.76 -5.36
CA LEU A 143 -12.30 2.67 -6.42
C LEU A 143 -12.98 2.38 -7.77
#